data_AF-T0VIN3-F1
#
_entry.id   AF-T0VIN3-F1
#
_cell.length_a   1.000
_cell.length_b   1.000
_cell.length_c   1.000
_cell.angle_alpha   90.00
_cell.angle_beta   90.00
_cell.angle_gamma   90.00
#
_symmetry.space_group_name_H-M   'P 1'
#
loop_
_entity.id
_entity.type
_entity.pdbx_description
1 polymer ?
#
loop_
_entity_poly.entity_id
_entity_poly.type
_entity_poly.pdbx_seq_one_letter_code
_entity_poly.pdbx_strand_id
1 'polypeptide(L)'
;KVKDNQRAKKDRRTRKTKKMVGTMAKIDDSVKKKVPELRFPGFTDDWEERKLGEHAKYRRGSFPQPYGNKEWYDGEGAMPFVQVVDVTNKLTLVENTKQKISKLAQSKSVFVPKGTVVVTLQGSIGRVAITQYDSFVDRTLLIFEDYRKRN
;
A
#
# COMPACT_ATOMS: atom_id res chain seq x y z
N LYS A 1 31.58 25.08 -18.95
CA LYS A 1 32.43 24.44 -17.92
C LYS A 1 31.86 24.45 -16.48
N VAL A 2 30.95 25.36 -16.08
CA VAL A 2 30.37 25.38 -14.71
C VAL A 2 29.11 24.50 -14.55
N LYS A 3 28.33 24.28 -15.62
CA LYS A 3 27.08 23.49 -15.58
C LYS A 3 27.29 21.97 -15.41
N ASP A 4 28.38 21.42 -15.94
CA ASP A 4 28.65 19.97 -15.89
C ASP A 4 29.03 19.48 -14.48
N ASN A 5 29.67 20.34 -13.69
CA ASN A 5 30.14 20.00 -12.35
C ASN A 5 29.00 19.94 -11.31
N GLN A 6 27.89 20.67 -11.54
CA GLN A 6 26.69 20.57 -10.71
C GLN A 6 25.88 19.30 -10.99
N ARG A 7 25.84 18.85 -12.25
CA ARG A 7 25.15 17.61 -12.67
C ARG A 7 25.83 16.37 -12.10
N ALA A 8 27.17 16.33 -12.11
CA ALA A 8 27.96 15.25 -11.50
C ALA A 8 27.82 15.19 -9.96
N LYS A 9 27.75 16.35 -9.28
CA LYS A 9 27.51 16.42 -7.82
C LYS A 9 26.10 15.98 -7.44
N LYS A 10 25.08 16.35 -8.23
CA LYS A 10 23.70 15.91 -8.04
C LYS A 10 23.60 14.40 -8.23
N ASP A 11 24.21 13.84 -9.28
CA ASP A 11 24.17 12.40 -9.58
C ASP A 11 24.89 11.55 -8.50
N ARG A 12 26.00 12.05 -7.94
CA ARG A 12 26.70 11.39 -6.83
C ARG A 12 25.90 11.42 -5.52
N ARG A 13 25.13 12.49 -5.26
CA ARG A 13 24.17 12.55 -4.14
C ARG A 13 23.02 11.57 -4.36
N THR A 14 22.41 11.52 -5.54
CA THR A 14 21.34 10.53 -5.84
C THR A 14 21.81 9.10 -5.72
N ARG A 15 23.06 8.77 -6.08
CA ARG A 15 23.64 7.43 -5.86
C ARG A 15 23.85 7.10 -4.38
N LYS A 16 24.31 8.06 -3.56
CA LYS A 16 24.43 7.87 -2.10
C LYS A 16 23.04 7.72 -1.44
N THR A 17 22.04 8.48 -1.88
CA THR A 17 20.68 8.36 -1.35
C THR A 17 20.00 7.07 -1.81
N LYS A 18 20.17 6.64 -3.07
CA LYS A 18 19.73 5.29 -3.52
C LYS A 18 20.39 4.16 -2.76
N LYS A 19 21.67 4.32 -2.35
CA LYS A 19 22.37 3.33 -1.52
C LYS A 19 21.86 3.27 -0.07
N MET A 20 21.33 4.38 0.47
CA MET A 20 20.66 4.41 1.80
C MET A 20 19.20 3.98 1.78
N VAL A 21 18.49 4.08 0.65
CA VAL A 21 17.15 3.50 0.50
C VAL A 21 17.22 1.98 0.21
N GLY A 22 18.40 1.48 -0.20
CA GLY A 22 18.69 0.06 -0.41
C GLY A 22 19.12 -0.72 0.84
N THR A 23 19.05 -0.15 2.04
CA THR A 23 19.31 -0.88 3.31
C THR A 23 18.03 -1.42 3.97
N MET A 24 16.89 -1.37 3.30
CA MET A 24 15.72 -2.16 3.73
C MET A 24 15.95 -3.63 3.36
N ALA A 25 16.41 -4.37 4.37
CA ALA A 25 16.31 -5.82 4.52
C ALA A 25 16.80 -6.64 3.31
N LYS A 26 18.11 -6.85 3.22
CA LYS A 26 18.57 -8.19 2.83
C LYS A 26 18.24 -9.11 4.01
N ILE A 27 17.11 -9.81 3.92
CA ILE A 27 16.91 -11.01 4.74
C ILE A 27 17.82 -12.05 4.08
N ASP A 28 19.05 -12.12 4.60
CA ASP A 28 19.97 -13.20 4.28
C ASP A 28 19.50 -14.43 5.07
N ASP A 29 18.86 -15.38 4.37
CA ASP A 29 18.33 -16.61 4.95
C ASP A 29 19.43 -17.51 5.56
N SER A 30 20.71 -17.18 5.39
CA SER A 30 21.84 -18.00 5.86
C SER A 30 22.26 -17.75 7.33
N VAL A 31 21.68 -16.76 8.01
CA VAL A 31 21.77 -16.64 9.48
C VAL A 31 20.39 -16.22 10.00
N LYS A 32 19.61 -17.16 10.55
CA LYS A 32 18.35 -16.88 11.26
C LYS A 32 18.61 -16.13 12.57
N LYS A 33 19.16 -14.92 12.48
CA LYS A 33 19.31 -14.02 13.61
C LYS A 33 17.90 -13.54 13.96
N LYS A 34 17.32 -14.11 15.03
CA LYS A 34 16.02 -13.71 15.56
C LYS A 34 16.01 -12.27 16.09
N VAL A 35 17.18 -11.62 16.12
CA VAL A 35 17.34 -10.23 16.52
C VAL A 35 17.82 -9.38 15.34
N PRO A 36 16.94 -8.52 14.77
CA PRO A 36 17.35 -7.51 13.81
C PRO A 36 18.49 -6.64 14.31
N GLU A 37 19.35 -6.21 13.38
CA GLU A 37 20.49 -5.34 13.68
C GLU A 37 20.09 -3.96 14.16
N LEU A 38 18.91 -3.48 13.75
CA LEU A 38 18.33 -2.21 14.17
C LEU A 38 16.99 -2.47 14.85
N ARG A 39 16.83 -1.91 16.05
CA ARG A 39 15.60 -1.99 16.84
C ARG A 39 15.32 -0.69 17.56
N PHE A 40 14.05 -0.45 17.82
CA PHE A 40 13.65 0.62 18.75
C PHE A 40 14.03 0.22 20.19
N PRO A 41 14.47 1.18 21.03
CA PRO A 41 14.69 0.93 22.46
C PRO A 41 13.45 0.28 23.11
N GLY A 42 13.66 -0.70 23.98
CA GLY A 42 12.59 -1.44 24.66
C GLY A 42 12.04 -2.66 23.92
N PHE A 43 12.46 -2.93 22.68
CA PHE A 43 12.08 -4.14 21.93
C PHE A 43 13.23 -5.15 21.87
N THR A 44 13.56 -5.79 22.99
CA THR A 44 14.71 -6.70 23.11
C THR A 44 14.41 -8.16 22.76
N ASP A 45 13.14 -8.57 22.78
CA ASP A 45 12.73 -9.95 22.58
C ASP A 45 13.01 -10.47 21.17
N ASP A 46 13.30 -11.75 21.02
CA ASP A 46 13.47 -12.41 19.73
C ASP A 46 12.23 -12.26 18.83
N TRP A 47 12.45 -12.13 17.51
CA TRP A 47 11.37 -12.24 16.53
C TRP A 47 10.83 -13.65 16.50
N GLU A 48 9.52 -13.73 16.37
CA GLU A 48 8.76 -14.96 16.25
C GLU A 48 7.95 -14.94 14.95
N GLU A 49 7.91 -16.09 14.28
CA GLU A 49 7.06 -16.27 13.12
C GLU A 49 5.61 -16.45 13.57
N ARG A 50 4.68 -15.77 12.89
CA ARG A 50 3.24 -15.76 13.20
C ARG A 50 2.43 -15.77 11.92
N LYS A 51 1.25 -16.38 11.96
CA LYS A 51 0.31 -16.35 10.84
C LYS A 51 -0.42 -15.02 10.85
N LEU A 52 -0.51 -14.36 9.70
CA LEU A 52 -1.17 -13.07 9.56
C LEU A 52 -2.63 -13.09 10.08
N GLY A 53 -3.36 -14.15 9.77
CA GLY A 53 -4.77 -14.31 10.20
C GLY A 53 -4.97 -14.43 11.71
N GLU A 54 -3.93 -14.68 12.50
CA GLU A 54 -3.99 -14.69 13.98
C GLU A 54 -3.90 -13.28 14.58
N HIS A 55 -3.44 -12.31 13.78
CA HIS A 55 -3.14 -10.95 14.22
C HIS A 55 -3.91 -9.87 13.46
N ALA A 56 -4.55 -10.19 12.34
CA ALA A 56 -5.31 -9.24 11.56
C ALA A 56 -6.54 -9.88 10.92
N LYS A 57 -7.63 -9.11 10.85
CA LYS A 57 -8.78 -9.40 9.99
C LYS A 57 -8.60 -8.65 8.68
N TYR A 58 -8.89 -9.34 7.59
CA TYR A 58 -8.81 -8.75 6.27
C TYR A 58 -9.87 -9.34 5.35
N ARG A 59 -10.26 -8.56 4.35
CA ARG A 59 -11.21 -8.97 3.34
C ARG A 59 -10.79 -8.51 1.95
N ARG A 60 -11.43 -9.08 0.95
CA ARG A 60 -11.32 -8.61 -0.43
C ARG A 60 -12.25 -7.41 -0.66
N GLY A 61 -11.81 -6.49 -1.53
CA GLY A 61 -12.69 -5.46 -2.10
C GLY A 61 -13.82 -6.07 -2.94
N SER A 62 -14.71 -5.22 -3.45
CA SER A 62 -15.86 -5.64 -4.26
C SER A 62 -16.23 -4.58 -5.27
N PHE A 63 -16.79 -4.99 -6.40
CA PHE A 63 -17.36 -4.10 -7.40
C PHE A 63 -18.48 -4.80 -8.18
N PRO A 64 -19.59 -4.11 -8.51
CA PRO A 64 -20.72 -4.72 -9.22
C PRO A 64 -20.36 -5.21 -10.62
N GLN A 65 -21.05 -6.28 -11.03
CA GLN A 65 -21.11 -6.74 -12.42
C GLN A 65 -22.35 -6.17 -13.14
N PRO A 66 -22.35 -6.09 -14.48
CA PRO A 66 -21.22 -6.36 -15.37
C PRO A 66 -20.14 -5.29 -15.28
N TYR A 67 -18.87 -5.69 -15.46
CA TYR A 67 -17.78 -4.73 -15.58
C TYR A 67 -17.95 -3.87 -16.83
N GLY A 68 -17.52 -2.62 -16.75
CA GLY A 68 -17.59 -1.70 -17.88
C GLY A 68 -18.94 -1.00 -18.04
N ASN A 69 -19.93 -1.27 -17.18
CA ASN A 69 -21.11 -0.42 -17.13
C ASN A 69 -20.69 1.00 -16.67
N LYS A 70 -20.91 1.98 -17.56
CA LYS A 70 -20.53 3.38 -17.34
C LYS A 70 -21.28 4.01 -16.17
N GLU A 71 -22.50 3.56 -15.87
CA GLU A 71 -23.29 4.05 -14.74
C GLU A 71 -22.62 3.79 -13.38
N TRP A 72 -21.65 2.87 -13.31
CA TRP A 72 -20.97 2.54 -12.05
C TRP A 72 -19.89 3.55 -11.69
N TYR A 73 -19.59 4.48 -12.60
CA TYR A 73 -18.50 5.42 -12.48
C TYR A 73 -18.99 6.85 -12.54
N ASP A 74 -18.29 7.73 -11.83
CA ASP A 74 -18.48 9.18 -11.84
C ASP A 74 -19.93 9.62 -11.53
N GLY A 75 -20.25 10.89 -11.81
CA GLY A 75 -21.53 11.52 -11.48
C GLY A 75 -21.56 12.21 -10.11
N GLU A 76 -22.73 12.71 -9.76
CA GLU A 76 -22.95 13.43 -8.50
C GLU A 76 -22.76 12.50 -7.29
N GLY A 77 -22.01 12.97 -6.28
CA GLY A 77 -21.69 12.17 -5.09
C GLY A 77 -20.70 11.02 -5.33
N ALA A 78 -20.02 11.00 -6.48
CA ALA A 78 -19.00 10.00 -6.76
C ALA A 78 -17.80 10.14 -5.83
N MET A 79 -17.26 8.99 -5.41
CA MET A 79 -16.15 8.91 -4.45
C MET A 79 -14.93 8.23 -5.07
N PRO A 80 -13.71 8.46 -4.54
CA PRO A 80 -12.51 7.77 -5.02
C PRO A 80 -12.70 6.26 -5.07
N PHE A 81 -12.32 5.64 -6.20
CA PHE A 81 -12.38 4.20 -6.40
C PHE A 81 -10.99 3.65 -6.68
N VAL A 82 -10.43 2.97 -5.69
CA VAL A 82 -9.04 2.50 -5.71
C VAL A 82 -8.97 1.16 -6.43
N GLN A 83 -8.14 1.14 -7.47
CA GLN A 83 -7.77 -0.05 -8.23
C GLN A 83 -6.25 -0.26 -8.15
N VAL A 84 -5.75 -1.37 -8.70
CA VAL A 84 -4.31 -1.68 -8.73
C VAL A 84 -3.46 -0.55 -9.33
N VAL A 85 -4.02 0.20 -10.29
CA VAL A 85 -3.33 1.31 -10.96
C VAL A 85 -3.08 2.50 -10.02
N ASP A 86 -3.88 2.64 -8.97
CA ASP A 86 -3.86 3.75 -8.04
C ASP A 86 -2.91 3.51 -6.86
N VAL A 87 -2.42 2.27 -6.69
CA VAL A 87 -1.45 1.90 -5.66
C VAL A 87 -0.03 2.14 -6.15
N THR A 88 0.66 3.10 -5.53
CA THR A 88 2.01 3.51 -5.92
C THR A 88 3.09 2.59 -5.35
N ASN A 89 4.33 2.75 -5.81
CA ASN A 89 5.50 2.08 -5.24
C ASN A 89 6.04 2.77 -3.97
N LYS A 90 5.29 3.70 -3.36
CA LYS A 90 5.73 4.52 -2.22
C LYS A 90 4.83 4.35 -1.00
N LEU A 91 4.21 3.18 -0.82
CA LEU A 91 3.30 2.88 0.30
C LEU A 91 2.10 3.84 0.41
N THR A 92 1.72 4.47 -0.70
CA THR A 92 0.69 5.51 -0.80
C THR A 92 -0.18 5.26 -2.03
N LEU A 93 -1.38 5.83 -2.01
CA LEU A 93 -2.22 5.94 -3.18
C LEU A 93 -1.83 7.18 -3.99
N VAL A 94 -2.24 7.21 -5.26
CA VAL A 94 -2.28 8.46 -6.04
C VAL A 94 -3.26 9.44 -5.39
N GLU A 95 -3.05 10.74 -5.60
CA GLU A 95 -3.92 11.78 -5.04
C GLU A 95 -5.33 11.77 -5.65
N ASN A 96 -5.42 11.46 -6.95
CA ASN A 96 -6.67 11.34 -7.68
C ASN A 96 -6.73 9.96 -8.34
N THR A 97 -7.72 9.15 -7.95
CA THR A 97 -7.93 7.83 -8.54
C THR A 97 -8.29 7.94 -10.02
N LYS A 98 -7.86 6.96 -10.82
CA LYS A 98 -8.16 6.92 -12.26
C LYS A 98 -9.66 6.96 -12.55
N GLN A 99 -10.47 6.35 -11.68
CA GLN A 99 -11.91 6.34 -11.76
C GLN A 99 -12.51 6.69 -10.39
N LYS A 100 -13.72 7.24 -10.37
CA LYS A 100 -14.51 7.40 -9.15
C LYS A 100 -15.72 6.47 -9.22
N ILE A 101 -16.15 5.92 -8.09
CA ILE A 101 -17.34 5.06 -8.01
C ILE A 101 -18.57 5.95 -7.88
N SER A 102 -19.58 5.69 -8.71
CA SER A 102 -20.84 6.43 -8.67
C SER A 102 -21.61 6.13 -7.39
N LYS A 103 -22.52 7.03 -6.99
CA LYS A 103 -23.36 6.84 -5.80
C LYS A 103 -24.16 5.52 -5.85
N LEU A 104 -24.60 5.13 -7.05
CA LEU A 104 -25.34 3.89 -7.32
C LEU A 104 -24.51 2.62 -7.03
N ALA A 105 -23.21 2.65 -7.31
CA ALA A 105 -22.34 1.48 -7.17
C ALA A 105 -21.71 1.35 -5.77
N GLN A 106 -21.71 2.42 -4.96
CA GLN A 106 -21.10 2.44 -3.62
C GLN A 106 -21.64 1.32 -2.70
N SER A 107 -22.95 1.08 -2.68
CA SER A 107 -23.56 0.03 -1.84
C SER A 107 -23.16 -1.40 -2.23
N LYS A 108 -22.54 -1.58 -3.40
CA LYS A 108 -22.08 -2.87 -3.95
C LYS A 108 -20.55 -3.02 -3.91
N SER A 109 -19.86 -2.02 -3.35
CA SER A 109 -18.41 -2.01 -3.15
C SER A 109 -18.07 -2.00 -1.66
N VAL A 110 -16.78 -1.93 -1.33
CA VAL A 110 -16.29 -1.90 0.05
C VAL A 110 -15.76 -0.52 0.34
N PHE A 111 -16.38 0.16 1.31
CA PHE A 111 -15.89 1.42 1.84
C PHE A 111 -14.65 1.16 2.70
N VAL A 112 -13.64 2.01 2.55
CA VAL A 112 -12.37 1.94 3.24
C VAL A 112 -12.01 3.33 3.77
N PRO A 113 -11.95 3.52 5.10
CA PRO A 113 -11.59 4.79 5.68
C PRO A 113 -10.11 5.11 5.46
N LYS A 114 -9.76 6.40 5.54
CA LYS A 114 -8.37 6.88 5.62
C LYS A 114 -7.59 6.16 6.73
N GLY A 115 -6.31 5.87 6.47
CA GLY A 115 -5.41 5.22 7.43
C GLY A 115 -5.45 3.69 7.37
N THR A 116 -6.19 3.10 6.43
CA THR A 116 -6.32 1.65 6.27
C THR A 116 -5.19 1.09 5.41
N VAL A 117 -4.67 -0.09 5.77
CA VAL A 117 -3.71 -0.81 4.92
C VAL A 117 -4.44 -1.58 3.83
N VAL A 118 -4.00 -1.40 2.59
CA VAL A 118 -4.48 -2.16 1.42
C VAL A 118 -3.33 -2.82 0.68
N VAL A 119 -3.59 -3.98 0.07
CA VAL A 119 -2.60 -4.76 -0.68
C VAL A 119 -3.17 -5.21 -2.02
N THR A 120 -2.42 -5.06 -3.10
CA THR A 120 -2.85 -5.53 -4.43
C THR A 120 -2.80 -7.05 -4.55
N LEU A 121 -3.89 -7.65 -5.04
CA LEU A 121 -4.05 -9.09 -5.23
C LEU A 121 -3.87 -9.55 -6.68
N GLN A 122 -3.96 -8.63 -7.65
CA GLN A 122 -3.88 -8.94 -9.08
C GLN A 122 -3.02 -7.90 -9.81
N GLY A 123 -2.43 -8.30 -10.95
CA GLY A 123 -1.52 -7.43 -11.72
C GLY A 123 -0.18 -7.24 -11.01
N SER A 124 0.08 -6.04 -10.50
CA SER A 124 1.27 -5.77 -9.67
C SER A 124 1.06 -6.28 -8.24
N ILE A 125 1.09 -7.59 -8.05
CA ILE A 125 0.77 -8.28 -6.78
C ILE A 125 1.74 -7.84 -5.66
N GLY A 126 1.20 -7.65 -4.46
CA GLY A 126 1.98 -7.39 -3.25
C GLY A 126 2.39 -5.94 -3.03
N ARG A 127 1.91 -4.99 -3.84
CA ARG A 127 2.04 -3.56 -3.52
C ARG A 127 1.16 -3.23 -2.33
N VAL A 128 1.72 -2.49 -1.39
CA VAL A 128 1.05 -2.05 -0.17
C VAL A 128 0.84 -0.55 -0.22
N ALA A 129 -0.27 -0.06 0.34
CA ALA A 129 -0.45 1.34 0.66
C ALA A 129 -1.23 1.52 1.97
N ILE A 130 -0.99 2.64 2.65
CA ILE A 130 -1.92 3.19 3.65
C ILE A 130 -2.81 4.18 2.91
N THR A 131 -4.12 4.16 3.10
CA THR A 131 -5.05 5.08 2.41
C THR A 131 -4.90 6.52 2.94
N GLN A 132 -4.76 7.51 2.04
CA GLN A 132 -4.65 8.94 2.41
C GLN A 132 -6.02 9.61 2.62
N TYR A 133 -7.09 8.99 2.12
CA TYR A 133 -8.46 9.50 2.10
C TYR A 133 -9.46 8.33 2.13
N ASP A 134 -10.71 8.65 2.43
CA ASP A 134 -11.83 7.71 2.38
C ASP A 134 -12.14 7.32 0.93
N SER A 135 -12.34 6.03 0.69
CA SER A 135 -12.46 5.50 -0.67
C SER A 135 -13.29 4.24 -0.71
N PHE A 136 -13.66 3.83 -1.92
CA PHE A 136 -14.14 2.49 -2.21
C PHE A 136 -13.06 1.71 -2.94
N VAL A 137 -13.06 0.39 -2.79
CA VAL A 137 -11.95 -0.45 -3.25
C VAL A 137 -12.44 -1.58 -4.15
N ASP A 138 -11.79 -1.71 -5.30
CA ASP A 138 -12.03 -2.78 -6.26
C ASP A 138 -11.69 -4.16 -5.69
N ARG A 139 -12.29 -5.20 -6.25
CA ARG A 139 -11.99 -6.60 -5.90
C ARG A 139 -10.53 -7.01 -6.13
N THR A 140 -9.72 -6.20 -6.81
CA THR A 140 -8.30 -6.49 -7.03
C THR A 140 -7.42 -6.16 -5.83
N LEU A 141 -7.99 -5.69 -4.71
CA LEU A 141 -7.25 -5.38 -3.48
C LEU A 141 -7.78 -6.16 -2.26
N LEU A 142 -6.88 -6.38 -1.32
CA LEU A 142 -7.11 -6.84 0.05
C LEU A 142 -7.08 -5.65 0.98
N ILE A 143 -7.96 -5.64 1.96
CA ILE A 143 -8.19 -4.55 2.92
C ILE A 143 -8.01 -5.14 4.30
N PHE A 144 -7.18 -4.51 5.13
CA PHE A 144 -7.09 -4.83 6.55
C PHE A 144 -8.20 -4.10 7.32
N GLU A 145 -9.03 -4.84 8.05
CA GLU A 145 -10.18 -4.26 8.78
C GLU A 145 -9.89 -4.05 10.25
N ASP A 146 -9.05 -4.91 10.84
CA ASP A 146 -8.75 -4.86 12.27
C ASP A 146 -7.38 -5.50 12.54
N TYR A 147 -6.75 -5.06 13.62
CA TYR A 147 -5.48 -5.56 14.11
C TYR A 147 -5.63 -5.95 15.56
N ARG A 148 -5.19 -7.17 15.89
CA ARG A 148 -5.18 -7.63 17.28
C ARG A 148 -4.27 -6.71 18.09
N LYS A 149 -4.85 -6.00 19.07
CA LYS A 149 -4.07 -5.25 20.06
C LYS A 149 -3.35 -6.26 20.96
N ARG A 150 -2.09 -5.99 21.27
CA ARG A 150 -1.41 -6.70 22.36
C ARG A 150 -2.12 -6.29 23.66
N ASN A 151 -2.53 -7.29 24.43
CA ASN A 151 -2.98 -7.10 25.82
C ASN A 151 -1.80 -6.69 26.69
#